data_AF-A0A348B1V8-F1
#
_entry.id   AF-A0A348B1V8-F1
#
_cell.length_a   1.000
_cell.length_b   1.000
_cell.length_c   1.000
_cell.angle_alpha   90.00
_cell.angle_beta   90.00
_cell.angle_gamma   90.00
#
_symmetry.space_group_name_H-M   'P 1'
#
loop_
_entity.id
_entity.type
_entity.pdbx_description
1 polymer ?
#
loop_
_entity_poly.entity_id
_entity_poly.type
_entity_poly.pdbx_seq_one_letter_code
_entity_poly.pdbx_strand_id
1 'polypeptide(L)'
;MIPFFAGRVKLLGKDMRGKGKVIAVEDPLADFKRLYYDTAFFNVPSLKLLLEFVGEDHVVMGTDYPFGQRAGRACYEETLQMINRALTCEQREKVCKLNMTKLLHR
;
A
#
# COMPACT_ATOMS: atom_id res chain seq x y z
N MET A 1 -6.68 7.61 1.76
CA MET A 1 -7.83 6.73 2.11
C MET A 1 -7.56 5.80 3.29
N ILE A 2 -6.35 5.25 3.47
CA ILE A 2 -6.12 4.18 4.47
C ILE A 2 -6.22 4.62 5.95
N PRO A 3 -5.73 5.82 6.36
CA PRO A 3 -5.96 6.31 7.73
C PRO A 3 -7.44 6.45 8.09
N PHE A 4 -8.27 6.85 7.11
CA PHE A 4 -9.71 6.94 7.29
C PHE A 4 -10.35 5.57 7.57
N PHE A 5 -9.95 4.52 6.84
CA PHE A 5 -10.44 3.17 7.08
C PHE A 5 -10.01 2.60 8.44
N ALA A 6 -8.81 2.91 8.92
CA ALA A 6 -8.38 2.53 10.28
C ALA A 6 -9.36 3.04 11.36
N GLY A 7 -9.77 4.32 11.26
CA GLY A 7 -10.78 4.90 12.14
C GLY A 7 -12.15 4.22 12.04
N ARG A 8 -12.56 3.85 10.81
CA ARG A 8 -13.82 3.12 10.57
C ARG A 8 -13.80 1.72 11.16
N VAL A 9 -12.69 0.98 10.98
CA VAL A 9 -12.52 -0.36 11.58
C VAL A 9 -12.54 -0.27 13.11
N LYS A 10 -11.86 0.72 13.70
CA LYS A 10 -11.90 0.96 15.15
C LYS A 10 -13.30 1.26 15.67
N LEU A 11 -14.07 2.06 14.93
CA LEU A 11 -15.44 2.42 15.28
C LEU A 11 -16.39 1.23 15.14
N LEU A 12 -16.31 0.47 14.04
CA LEU A 12 -17.19 -0.66 13.73
C LEU A 12 -16.82 -1.95 14.51
N GLY A 13 -15.58 -2.06 14.98
CA GLY A 13 -15.13 -3.11 15.89
C GLY A 13 -15.66 -2.94 17.31
N LYS A 14 -16.35 -1.83 17.61
CA LYS A 14 -17.27 -1.74 18.74
C LYS A 14 -18.63 -2.14 18.18
N ASP A 15 -19.40 -3.01 18.83
CA ASP A 15 -20.73 -3.40 18.32
C ASP A 15 -21.69 -2.20 18.31
N MET A 16 -21.62 -1.38 17.27
CA MET A 16 -22.38 -0.13 17.16
C MET A 16 -23.89 -0.39 16.98
N ARG A 17 -24.30 -1.64 16.74
CA ARG A 17 -25.68 -2.00 16.40
C ARG A 17 -26.27 -3.16 17.22
N GLY A 18 -25.48 -3.78 18.12
CA GLY A 18 -25.94 -4.86 19.01
C GLY A 18 -26.25 -6.18 18.30
N LYS A 19 -25.71 -6.42 17.10
CA LYS A 19 -26.23 -7.45 16.17
C LYS A 19 -25.18 -8.35 15.52
N GLY A 20 -23.91 -8.27 15.90
CA GLY A 20 -22.83 -8.97 15.19
C GLY A 20 -21.72 -9.53 16.06
N LYS A 21 -20.97 -10.48 15.50
CA LYS A 21 -19.73 -10.99 16.08
C LYS A 21 -18.69 -9.86 16.08
N VAL A 22 -18.27 -9.43 17.26
CA VAL A 22 -17.26 -8.38 17.42
C VAL A 22 -15.88 -8.99 17.20
N ILE A 23 -15.19 -8.54 16.15
CA ILE A 23 -13.73 -8.72 16.04
C ILE A 23 -13.12 -7.45 16.60
N ALA A 24 -12.77 -7.49 17.88
CA ALA A 24 -12.11 -6.38 18.53
C ALA A 24 -10.68 -6.27 18.01
N VAL A 25 -10.44 -5.30 17.13
CA VAL A 25 -9.10 -4.90 16.72
C VAL A 25 -8.69 -3.74 17.63
N GLU A 26 -7.73 -3.98 18.53
CA GLU A 26 -7.33 -3.00 19.55
C GLU A 26 -6.70 -1.75 18.93
N ASP A 27 -5.80 -1.95 17.96
CA ASP A 27 -5.17 -0.87 17.20
C ASP A 27 -5.14 -1.16 15.70
N PRO A 28 -6.24 -0.90 14.98
CA PRO A 28 -6.30 -1.09 13.53
C PRO A 28 -5.24 -0.27 12.79
N LEU A 29 -4.85 0.89 13.34
CA LEU A 29 -3.87 1.76 12.70
C LEU A 29 -2.49 1.10 12.72
N ALA A 30 -2.09 0.54 13.87
CA ALA A 30 -0.86 -0.25 13.97
C ALA A 30 -0.91 -1.45 13.02
N ASP A 31 -2.05 -2.14 12.92
CA ASP A 31 -2.20 -3.27 12.01
C ASP A 31 -2.04 -2.88 10.54
N PHE A 32 -2.67 -1.80 10.10
CA PHE A 32 -2.51 -1.30 8.74
C PHE A 32 -1.05 -0.93 8.42
N LYS A 33 -0.28 -0.44 9.40
CA LYS A 33 1.15 -0.13 9.20
C LYS A 33 2.03 -1.38 9.05
N ARG A 34 1.56 -2.57 9.44
CA ARG A 34 2.31 -3.84 9.29
C ARG A 34 2.13 -4.49 7.92
N LEU A 35 1.12 -4.09 7.16
CA LEU A 35 0.83 -4.63 5.84
C LEU A 35 1.85 -4.13 4.81
N TYR A 36 1.99 -4.89 3.72
CA TYR A 36 2.68 -4.43 2.52
C TYR A 36 1.66 -3.86 1.54
N TYR A 37 2.02 -2.78 0.86
CA TYR A 37 1.17 -2.09 -0.11
C TYR A 37 1.87 -1.99 -1.45
N ASP A 38 1.12 -2.16 -2.54
CA ASP A 38 1.67 -2.00 -3.88
C ASP A 38 1.59 -0.55 -4.41
N THR A 39 2.17 -0.29 -5.58
CA THR A 39 2.20 1.00 -6.25
C THR A 39 1.22 1.14 -7.42
N ALA A 40 0.22 0.26 -7.56
CA ALA A 40 -0.70 0.21 -8.70
C ALA A 40 -1.79 1.32 -8.70
N PHE A 41 -1.39 2.56 -8.42
CA PHE A 41 -2.28 3.74 -8.39
C PHE A 41 -1.75 4.93 -9.22
N PHE A 42 -0.61 4.77 -9.90
CA PHE A 42 -0.14 5.59 -11.04
C PHE A 42 0.06 7.11 -10.80
N ASN A 43 0.03 7.62 -9.56
CA ASN A 43 0.22 9.05 -9.28
C ASN A 43 1.12 9.35 -8.05
N VAL A 44 1.98 10.37 -8.20
CA VAL A 44 2.99 10.76 -7.19
C VAL A 44 2.39 11.16 -5.83
N PRO A 45 1.27 11.93 -5.75
CA PRO A 45 0.68 12.28 -4.46
C PRO A 45 0.28 11.04 -3.63
N SER A 46 -0.27 10.02 -4.27
CA SER A 46 -0.65 8.76 -3.60
C SER A 46 0.58 8.00 -3.09
N LEU A 47 1.66 7.98 -3.87
CA LEU A 47 2.92 7.35 -3.45
C LEU A 47 3.51 8.06 -2.22
N LYS A 48 3.55 9.39 -2.23
CA LYS A 48 4.05 10.18 -1.09
C LYS A 48 3.22 9.94 0.17
N LEU A 49 1.89 9.96 0.04
CA LEU A 49 0.99 9.68 1.15
C LEU A 49 1.21 8.27 1.72
N LEU A 50 1.39 7.28 0.85
CA LEU A 50 1.64 5.90 1.27
C LEU A 50 2.95 5.79 2.05
N LEU A 51 4.03 6.38 1.53
CA LEU A 51 5.33 6.37 2.19
C LEU A 51 5.31 7.08 3.54
N GLU A 52 4.64 8.22 3.65
CA GLU A 52 4.45 8.92 4.92
C GLU A 52 3.65 8.07 5.91
N PHE A 53 2.69 7.28 5.42
CA PHE A 53 1.82 6.49 6.26
C PHE A 53 2.49 5.21 6.81
N VAL A 54 3.15 4.42 5.96
CA VAL A 54 3.68 3.08 6.33
C VAL A 54 5.20 2.97 6.32
N GLY A 55 5.90 3.98 5.79
CA GLY A 55 7.33 3.91 5.55
C GLY A 55 7.69 3.12 4.28
N GLU A 56 8.86 3.41 3.73
CA GLU A 56 9.35 2.81 2.49
C GLU A 56 9.58 1.30 2.57
N ASP A 57 9.82 0.72 3.75
CA ASP A 57 10.08 -0.72 3.92
C ASP A 57 8.81 -1.59 3.80
N HIS A 58 7.64 -0.95 3.71
CA HIS A 58 6.32 -1.58 3.60
C HIS A 58 5.64 -1.34 2.24
N VAL A 59 6.37 -0.80 1.26
CA VAL A 59 5.86 -0.54 -0.10
C VAL A 59 6.57 -1.44 -1.11
N VAL A 60 5.81 -2.09 -1.99
CA VAL A 60 6.32 -2.94 -3.08
C VAL A 60 5.87 -2.41 -4.43
N MET A 61 6.67 -2.58 -5.47
CA MET A 61 6.25 -2.24 -6.82
C MET A 61 5.21 -3.27 -7.34
N GLY A 62 4.06 -2.78 -7.76
CA GLY A 62 3.01 -3.57 -8.41
C GLY A 62 2.87 -3.17 -9.88
N THR A 63 2.76 -4.15 -10.77
CA THR A 63 2.61 -3.90 -12.21
C THR A 63 1.16 -3.71 -12.65
N ASP A 64 0.23 -4.30 -11.90
CA ASP A 64 -1.18 -4.45 -12.27
C ASP A 64 -1.38 -5.12 -13.64
N TYR A 65 -0.46 -5.99 -14.06
CA TYR A 65 -0.63 -6.76 -15.30
C TYR A 65 -1.77 -7.77 -15.13
N PRO A 66 -2.70 -7.93 -16.10
CA PRO A 66 -2.67 -7.43 -17.49
C PRO A 66 -3.49 -6.16 -17.74
N PHE A 67 -3.83 -5.39 -16.71
CA PHE A 67 -4.71 -4.24 -16.83
C PHE A 67 -4.05 -3.06 -17.55
N GLY A 68 -4.85 -2.31 -18.32
CA GLY A 68 -4.41 -1.13 -19.07
C GLY A 68 -4.20 -1.36 -20.57
N GLN A 69 -3.93 -0.25 -21.27
CA GLN A 69 -3.69 -0.27 -22.72
C GLN A 69 -2.36 -0.95 -23.08
N ARG A 70 -2.14 -1.19 -24.37
CA ARG A 70 -0.91 -1.79 -24.92
C ARG A 70 -0.61 -3.18 -24.31
N ALA A 71 -1.65 -3.99 -24.12
CA ALA A 71 -1.58 -5.30 -23.47
C ALA A 71 -0.99 -5.24 -22.05
N GLY A 72 -1.53 -4.32 -21.24
CA GLY A 72 -1.11 -4.11 -19.85
C GLY A 72 0.20 -3.35 -19.65
N ARG A 73 0.90 -2.96 -20.72
CA ARG A 73 2.19 -2.28 -20.60
C ARG A 73 2.10 -0.87 -20.03
N ALA A 74 1.02 -0.16 -20.36
CA ALA A 74 0.85 1.23 -19.95
C ALA A 74 0.90 1.39 -18.41
N CYS A 75 0.28 0.47 -17.66
CA CYS A 75 0.18 0.55 -16.20
C CYS A 75 1.53 0.43 -15.49
N TYR A 76 2.37 -0.56 -15.86
CA TYR A 76 3.68 -0.68 -15.23
C TYR A 76 4.67 0.38 -15.72
N GLU A 77 4.58 0.84 -16.98
CA GLU A 77 5.39 1.95 -17.50
C GLU A 77 5.10 3.24 -16.72
N GLU A 78 3.83 3.56 -16.49
CA GLU A 78 3.41 4.73 -15.71
C GLU A 78 3.80 4.62 -14.23
N THR A 79 3.67 3.42 -13.65
CA THR A 79 4.14 3.13 -12.29
C THR A 79 5.65 3.39 -12.14
N LEU A 80 6.46 2.91 -13.09
CA LEU A 80 7.91 3.14 -13.08
C LEU A 80 8.24 4.62 -13.22
N GLN A 81 7.52 5.35 -14.08
CA GLN A 81 7.71 6.80 -14.23
C GLN A 81 7.37 7.54 -12.94
N MET A 82 6.26 7.19 -12.28
CA MET A 82 5.88 7.74 -10.98
C MET A 82 6.98 7.51 -9.92
N ILE A 83 7.46 6.27 -9.80
CA ILE A 83 8.53 5.90 -8.86
C ILE A 83 9.80 6.72 -9.14
N ASN A 84 10.21 6.80 -10.41
CA ASN A 84 11.42 7.51 -10.82
C ASN A 84 11.35 9.02 -10.57
N ARG A 85 10.15 9.62 -10.60
CA ARG A 85 9.94 11.04 -10.30
C ARG A 85 9.90 11.34 -8.80
N ALA A 86 9.51 10.36 -7.98
CA ALA A 86 9.21 10.59 -6.57
C ALA A 86 10.33 10.14 -5.62
N LEU A 87 11.07 9.08 -5.96
CA LEU A 87 11.94 8.37 -5.03
C LEU A 87 13.43 8.55 -5.32
N THR A 88 14.25 8.50 -4.27
CA THR A 88 15.70 8.41 -4.39
C THR A 88 16.13 7.04 -4.94
N CYS A 89 17.41 6.88 -5.29
CA CYS A 89 17.94 5.58 -5.71
C CYS A 89 17.78 4.49 -4.65
N GLU A 90 18.06 4.81 -3.39
CA GLU A 90 17.94 3.87 -2.26
C GLU A 90 16.48 3.44 -2.04
N GLN A 91 15.55 4.40 -2.02
CA GLN A 91 14.12 4.13 -1.88
C GLN A 91 13.59 3.25 -3.01
N ARG A 92 14.03 3.54 -4.25
CA ARG A 92 13.65 2.75 -5.42
C ARG A 92 14.18 1.32 -5.36
N GLU A 93 15.38 1.10 -4.84
CA GLU A 93 15.91 -0.24 -4.63
C GLU A 93 15.04 -1.04 -3.63
N LYS A 94 14.63 -0.41 -2.54
CA LYS A 94 13.71 -1.02 -1.57
C LYS A 94 12.38 -1.40 -2.20
N VAL A 95 11.70 -0.42 -2.80
CA VAL A 95 10.34 -0.57 -3.35
C VAL A 95 10.31 -1.55 -4.53
N CYS A 96 11.27 -1.49 -5.44
CA CYS A 96 11.26 -2.33 -6.65
C CYS A 96 11.83 -3.74 -6.43
N LYS A 97 12.54 -4.01 -5.32
CA LYS A 97 13.24 -5.29 -5.13
C LYS A 97 13.25 -5.77 -3.69
N LEU A 98 13.93 -5.05 -2.79
CA LEU A 98 14.30 -5.62 -1.48
C LEU A 98 13.09 -5.97 -0.62
N ASN A 99 12.04 -5.16 -0.67
CA ASN A 99 10.82 -5.37 0.11
C ASN A 99 10.07 -6.63 -0.33
N MET A 100 10.01 -6.89 -1.65
CA MET A 100 9.38 -8.11 -2.17
C MET A 100 10.20 -9.35 -1.78
N THR A 101 11.52 -9.29 -1.86
CA THR A 101 12.39 -10.38 -1.40
C THR A 101 12.14 -10.68 0.08
N LYS A 102 12.08 -9.65 0.93
CA LYS A 102 11.77 -9.79 2.36
C LYS A 102 10.38 -10.37 2.62
N LEU A 103 9.39 -10.00 1.82
CA LEU A 103 8.03 -10.53 1.93
C LEU A 103 7.94 -12.01 1.57
N LEU A 104 8.66 -12.45 0.53
CA LEU A 104 8.59 -13.81 0.01
C LEU A 104 9.50 -14.82 0.74
N HIS A 105 10.58 -14.37 1.36
CA HIS A 105 11.57 -15.23 2.03
C HIS A 105 11.51 -15.16 3.56
N ARG A 106 10.31 -15.28 4.13
CA ARG A 106 10.11 -15.36 5.59
C ARG A 106 10.58 -16.67 6.19
#